data_AF-A0A370HEP0-F1
#
_entry.id   AF-A0A370HEP0-F1
#
_cell.length_a   1.000
_cell.length_b   1.000
_cell.length_c   1.000
_cell.angle_alpha   90.00
_cell.angle_beta   90.00
_cell.angle_gamma   90.00
#
_symmetry.space_group_name_H-M   'P 1'
#
loop_
_entity.id
_entity.type
_entity.pdbx_description
1 polymer ?
#
loop_
_entity_poly.entity_id
_entity_poly.type
_entity_poly.pdbx_seq_one_letter_code
_entity_poly.pdbx_strand_id
1 'polypeptide(L)'
;MSVVDTVDFARVVAEFGPGSALLVEPGSAAAAHVPARWAGVAGGPDARARCAAAVALWNLDMFVDVVRRFGDVLDECLDDVRVCLLRGDWVLLYALRKPFQPHEFRIGWDPATFGADRPPHWDALPEALRVFLSTVHAGFTDLDGISFGPTRPRDMRTYRELKLAEPVRNWEAGEDISGDRAMLIAKGLGDTCYFASPDLPDGTVGWEYGGNMERPRDFAQTFDDLMSYGFELERDHPPEPDAPAEPPTSDELLPIESMPRVARAVAWTRELTEDAARERTRDLVAELLDALGGQVRIHPQGGLDGELLLPLDDDAGTVYMGERLETRYLLDPPPPDRAEIYPPVIVRTWERNGWDVTLSTDPDGIVAQARTPDWFELTLTHRDDALRLTVISPGFLRPL
;
A
#
# COMPACT_ATOMS: atom_id res chain seq x y z
N MET A 1 12.42 20.75 -20.22
CA MET A 1 13.65 20.08 -19.74
C MET A 1 13.20 19.16 -18.63
N SER A 2 13.10 17.86 -18.89
CA SER A 2 12.69 16.87 -17.88
C SER A 2 13.81 16.78 -16.85
N VAL A 3 13.46 16.91 -15.58
CA VAL A 3 14.30 16.46 -14.48
C VAL A 3 14.39 14.96 -14.65
N VAL A 4 15.60 14.43 -14.84
CA VAL A 4 15.81 12.98 -14.78
C VAL A 4 15.67 12.64 -13.31
N ASP A 5 14.52 12.09 -12.91
CA ASP A 5 14.32 11.49 -11.59
C ASP A 5 15.37 10.41 -11.42
N THR A 6 16.43 10.75 -10.68
CA THR A 6 17.56 9.85 -10.46
C THR A 6 17.20 8.99 -9.25
N VAL A 7 17.15 7.68 -9.42
CA VAL A 7 16.82 6.73 -8.35
C VAL A 7 17.80 6.90 -7.17
N ASP A 8 17.28 7.20 -5.99
CA ASP A 8 18.08 7.37 -4.77
C ASP A 8 18.23 6.05 -3.99
N PHE A 9 19.11 5.17 -4.48
CA PHE A 9 19.46 3.94 -3.77
C PHE A 9 20.14 4.19 -2.42
N ALA A 10 20.82 5.33 -2.24
CA ALA A 10 21.54 5.62 -1.01
C ALA A 10 20.57 5.87 0.16
N ARG A 11 19.45 6.56 -0.10
CA ARG A 11 18.36 6.72 0.87
C ARG A 11 17.83 5.37 1.33
N VAL A 12 17.52 4.47 0.40
CA VAL A 12 16.96 3.14 0.73
C VAL A 12 17.96 2.28 1.49
N VAL A 13 19.24 2.31 1.10
CA VAL A 13 20.30 1.61 1.83
C VAL A 13 20.40 2.11 3.27
N ALA A 14 20.18 3.41 3.51
CA ALA A 14 20.19 3.98 4.86
C ALA A 14 18.99 3.52 5.72
N GLU A 15 17.84 3.19 5.12
CA GLU A 15 16.64 2.71 5.83
C GLU A 15 16.86 1.36 6.53
N PHE A 16 17.76 0.52 6.04
CA PHE A 16 18.15 -0.72 6.73
C PHE A 16 18.95 -0.50 8.03
N GLY A 17 19.37 0.74 8.27
CA GLY A 17 20.16 1.15 9.41
C GLY A 17 21.68 1.15 9.16
N PRO A 18 22.46 1.85 10.00
CA PRO A 18 23.89 2.02 9.81
C PRO A 18 24.65 0.69 9.76
N GLY A 19 25.40 0.47 8.67
CA GLY A 19 26.23 -0.73 8.48
C GLY A 19 25.45 -2.01 8.13
N SER A 20 24.13 -1.94 8.03
CA SER A 20 23.30 -3.08 7.64
C SER A 20 23.36 -3.38 6.15
N ALA A 21 23.58 -2.37 5.32
CA ALA A 21 23.56 -2.49 3.87
C ALA A 21 24.70 -1.68 3.23
N LEU A 22 25.25 -2.19 2.13
CA LEU A 22 26.28 -1.53 1.34
C LEU A 22 25.96 -1.63 -0.15
N LEU A 23 25.74 -0.49 -0.80
CA LEU A 23 25.60 -0.41 -2.25
C LEU A 23 26.95 -0.71 -2.92
N VAL A 24 26.92 -1.57 -3.94
CA VAL A 24 28.13 -1.92 -4.70
C VAL A 24 28.27 -1.00 -5.89
N GLU A 25 29.26 -0.10 -5.82
CA GLU A 25 29.59 0.74 -6.96
C GLU A 25 30.38 -0.05 -8.03
N PRO A 26 30.11 0.19 -9.32
CA PRO A 26 30.89 -0.40 -10.41
C PRO A 26 32.39 -0.10 -10.24
N GLY A 27 33.23 -1.13 -10.37
CA GLY A 27 34.68 -1.00 -10.23
C GLY A 27 35.20 -0.88 -8.78
N SER A 28 34.32 -0.90 -7.78
CA SER A 28 34.73 -1.00 -6.37
C SER A 28 35.37 -2.35 -6.05
N ALA A 29 36.14 -2.42 -4.95
CA ALA A 29 36.68 -3.70 -4.47
C ALA A 29 35.58 -4.72 -4.10
N ALA A 30 34.39 -4.24 -3.70
CA ALA A 30 33.23 -5.09 -3.44
C ALA A 30 32.70 -5.73 -4.72
N ALA A 31 32.77 -5.05 -5.87
CA ALA A 31 32.33 -5.58 -7.16
C ALA A 31 33.06 -6.86 -7.57
N ALA A 32 34.32 -7.04 -7.15
CA ALA A 32 35.10 -8.26 -7.40
C ALA A 32 34.56 -9.51 -6.67
N HIS A 33 33.72 -9.32 -5.65
CA HIS A 33 33.17 -10.39 -4.82
C HIS A 33 31.69 -10.67 -5.10
N VAL A 34 31.08 -9.91 -6.03
CA VAL A 34 29.69 -10.12 -6.45
C VAL A 34 29.54 -11.51 -7.09
N PRO A 35 28.43 -12.22 -6.83
CA PRO A 35 28.15 -13.50 -7.47
C PRO A 35 28.27 -13.41 -9.00
N ALA A 36 28.96 -14.37 -9.61
CA ALA A 36 29.26 -14.32 -11.05
C ALA A 36 28.02 -14.15 -11.95
N ARG A 37 26.87 -14.74 -11.56
CA ARG A 37 25.58 -14.57 -12.23
C ARG A 37 25.12 -13.10 -12.31
N TRP A 38 25.52 -12.26 -11.37
CA TRP A 38 25.12 -10.85 -11.29
C TRP A 38 26.21 -9.91 -11.79
N ALA A 39 27.29 -10.43 -12.37
CA ALA A 39 28.38 -9.62 -12.92
C ALA A 39 27.88 -8.62 -13.98
N GLY A 40 26.87 -9.00 -14.79
CA GLY A 40 26.24 -8.10 -15.76
C GLY A 40 25.53 -6.90 -15.11
N VAL A 41 24.90 -7.11 -13.95
CA VAL A 41 24.25 -6.03 -13.17
C VAL A 41 25.31 -5.17 -12.47
N ALA A 42 26.33 -5.77 -11.85
CA ALA A 42 27.38 -5.02 -11.17
C ALA A 42 28.27 -4.20 -12.11
N GLY A 43 28.51 -4.71 -13.32
CA GLY A 43 29.34 -4.06 -14.34
C GLY A 43 28.57 -3.20 -15.34
N GLY A 44 27.24 -3.17 -15.27
CA GLY A 44 26.39 -2.45 -16.22
C GLY A 44 26.62 -0.93 -16.17
N PRO A 45 26.98 -0.28 -17.31
CA PRO A 45 27.41 1.13 -17.32
C PRO A 45 26.26 2.12 -17.06
N ASP A 46 25.04 1.73 -17.36
CA ASP A 46 23.82 2.52 -17.18
C ASP A 46 22.67 1.66 -16.65
N ALA A 47 21.58 2.32 -16.24
CA ALA A 47 20.44 1.66 -15.60
C ALA A 47 19.78 0.65 -16.53
N ARG A 48 19.61 1.00 -17.81
CA ARG A 48 19.03 0.12 -18.83
C ARG A 48 19.79 -1.19 -18.98
N ALA A 49 21.13 -1.12 -19.05
CA ALA A 49 21.96 -2.32 -19.14
C ALA A 49 21.83 -3.22 -17.90
N ARG A 50 21.70 -2.61 -16.70
CA ARG A 50 21.50 -3.34 -15.45
C ARG A 50 20.11 -3.99 -15.38
N CYS A 51 19.06 -3.26 -15.75
CA CYS A 51 17.69 -3.81 -15.83
C CYS A 51 17.64 -5.00 -16.79
N ALA A 52 18.18 -4.85 -18.01
CA ALA A 52 18.20 -5.94 -18.99
C ALA A 52 18.96 -7.17 -18.46
N ALA A 53 20.11 -6.96 -17.81
CA ALA A 53 20.88 -8.05 -17.21
C ALA A 53 20.13 -8.72 -16.06
N ALA A 54 19.38 -7.97 -15.25
CA ALA A 54 18.60 -8.50 -14.13
C ALA A 54 17.37 -9.27 -14.60
N VAL A 55 16.61 -8.74 -15.56
CA VAL A 55 15.43 -9.39 -16.15
C VAL A 55 15.83 -10.68 -16.89
N ALA A 56 16.99 -10.71 -17.55
CA ALA A 56 17.51 -11.91 -18.20
C ALA A 56 17.83 -13.07 -17.22
N LEU A 57 17.89 -12.82 -15.91
CA LEU A 57 18.04 -13.88 -14.91
C LEU A 57 16.73 -14.62 -14.64
N TRP A 58 15.59 -13.99 -14.87
CA TRP A 58 14.28 -14.57 -14.61
C TRP A 58 14.03 -15.75 -15.56
N ASN A 59 13.50 -16.85 -15.02
CA ASN A 59 13.09 -17.98 -15.83
C ASN A 59 11.78 -17.67 -16.56
N LEU A 60 11.71 -18.05 -17.83
CA LEU A 60 10.54 -17.79 -18.69
C LEU A 60 9.25 -18.35 -18.09
N ASP A 61 9.31 -19.56 -17.52
CA ASP A 61 8.17 -20.23 -16.90
C ASP A 61 7.58 -19.41 -15.74
N MET A 62 8.40 -18.64 -15.01
CA MET A 62 7.89 -17.76 -13.95
C MET A 62 7.02 -16.64 -14.56
N PHE A 63 7.44 -16.03 -15.66
CA PHE A 63 6.63 -15.01 -16.36
C PHE A 63 5.40 -15.59 -17.06
N VAL A 64 5.49 -16.80 -17.59
CA VAL A 64 4.36 -17.38 -18.35
C VAL A 64 3.32 -17.99 -17.41
N ASP A 65 3.76 -18.71 -16.39
CA ASP A 65 2.87 -19.57 -15.60
C ASP A 65 2.46 -18.98 -14.25
N VAL A 66 3.19 -17.97 -13.74
CA VAL A 66 2.94 -17.46 -12.37
C VAL A 66 2.77 -15.95 -12.32
N VAL A 67 3.65 -15.16 -12.93
CA VAL A 67 3.71 -13.70 -12.73
C VAL A 67 3.74 -12.92 -14.04
N ARG A 68 2.74 -13.17 -14.89
CA ARG A 68 2.65 -12.58 -16.23
C ARG A 68 2.57 -11.07 -16.18
N ARG A 69 1.67 -10.54 -15.36
CA ARG A 69 1.47 -9.11 -15.18
C ARG A 69 2.69 -8.48 -14.52
N PHE A 70 3.32 -9.15 -13.55
CA PHE A 70 4.55 -8.63 -12.97
C PHE A 70 5.71 -8.60 -13.98
N GLY A 71 5.75 -9.54 -14.92
CA GLY A 71 6.66 -9.47 -16.07
C GLY A 71 6.49 -8.18 -16.86
N ASP A 72 5.24 -7.75 -17.06
CA ASP A 72 4.91 -6.47 -17.69
C ASP A 72 5.33 -5.26 -16.82
N VAL A 73 5.19 -5.37 -15.49
CA VAL A 73 5.72 -4.38 -14.53
C VAL A 73 7.24 -4.25 -14.64
N LEU A 74 7.97 -5.35 -14.77
CA LEU A 74 9.43 -5.30 -14.95
C LEU A 74 9.82 -4.66 -16.29
N ASP A 75 9.01 -4.81 -17.33
CA ASP A 75 9.29 -4.23 -18.65
C ASP A 75 9.02 -2.72 -18.67
N GLU A 76 7.91 -2.27 -18.07
CA GLU A 76 7.46 -0.87 -18.15
C GLU A 76 7.94 0.00 -16.98
N CYS A 77 8.08 -0.58 -15.80
CA CYS A 77 8.30 0.18 -14.56
C CYS A 77 9.72 0.02 -13.99
N LEU A 78 10.56 -0.89 -14.48
CA LEU A 78 11.90 -1.08 -13.90
C LEU A 78 12.91 -0.03 -14.38
N ASP A 79 13.13 0.98 -13.53
CA ASP A 79 14.01 2.10 -13.86
C ASP A 79 15.50 1.80 -13.62
N ASP A 80 15.86 1.05 -12.57
CA ASP A 80 17.24 0.62 -12.30
C ASP A 80 17.30 -0.64 -11.42
N VAL A 81 18.41 -1.37 -11.49
CA VAL A 81 18.75 -2.47 -10.57
C VAL A 81 20.18 -2.33 -10.09
N ARG A 82 20.40 -2.46 -8.78
CA ARG A 82 21.73 -2.38 -8.17
C ARG A 82 22.06 -3.56 -7.29
N VAL A 83 23.34 -3.91 -7.23
CA VAL A 83 23.83 -4.93 -6.30
C VAL A 83 24.08 -4.29 -4.94
N CYS A 84 23.62 -4.94 -3.89
CA CYS A 84 23.81 -4.52 -2.50
C CYS A 84 24.29 -5.72 -1.67
N LEU A 85 25.10 -5.46 -0.65
CA LEU A 85 25.42 -6.41 0.40
C LEU A 85 24.56 -6.07 1.62
N LEU A 86 23.51 -6.87 1.87
CA LEU A 86 22.56 -6.67 2.95
C LEU A 86 22.83 -7.69 4.07
N ARG A 87 23.32 -7.22 5.21
CA ARG A 87 23.64 -8.02 6.41
C ARG A 87 24.54 -9.23 6.10
N GLY A 88 25.45 -9.07 5.14
CA GLY A 88 26.39 -10.09 4.69
C GLY A 88 25.88 -10.99 3.55
N ASP A 89 24.60 -10.88 3.17
CA ASP A 89 24.04 -11.59 2.02
C ASP A 89 24.05 -10.66 0.79
N TRP A 90 24.36 -11.22 -0.38
CA TRP A 90 24.23 -10.49 -1.64
C TRP A 90 22.76 -10.38 -2.05
N VAL A 91 22.33 -9.19 -2.45
CA VAL A 91 20.99 -8.92 -2.98
C VAL A 91 21.03 -8.04 -4.23
N LEU A 92 20.03 -8.18 -5.09
CA LEU A 92 19.68 -7.19 -6.10
C LEU A 92 18.54 -6.32 -5.57
N LEU A 93 18.74 -5.00 -5.60
CA LEU A 93 17.70 -4.00 -5.33
C LEU A 93 17.12 -3.54 -6.66
N TYR A 94 15.85 -3.86 -6.90
CA TYR A 94 15.07 -3.42 -8.06
C TYR A 94 14.34 -2.14 -7.70
N ALA A 95 14.54 -1.07 -8.47
CA ALA A 95 13.81 0.18 -8.31
C ALA A 95 12.71 0.27 -9.37
N LEU A 96 11.47 0.13 -8.92
CA LEU A 96 10.29 0.12 -9.76
C LEU A 96 9.58 1.46 -9.65
N ARG A 97 9.36 2.10 -10.80
CA ARG A 97 8.62 3.35 -10.93
C ARG A 97 7.15 3.10 -10.64
N LYS A 98 6.57 3.96 -9.80
CA LYS A 98 5.12 4.09 -9.64
C LYS A 98 4.68 5.50 -10.05
N PRO A 99 3.52 5.67 -10.69
CA PRO A 99 3.02 6.99 -11.03
C PRO A 99 2.90 7.87 -9.78
N PHE A 100 3.49 9.07 -9.84
CA PHE A 100 3.37 10.10 -8.80
C PHE A 100 3.84 9.67 -7.39
N GLN A 101 4.59 8.57 -7.28
CA GLN A 101 5.13 8.03 -6.03
C GLN A 101 6.64 7.86 -6.15
N PRO A 102 7.39 7.85 -5.02
CA PRO A 102 8.77 7.39 -5.02
C PRO A 102 8.88 5.96 -5.58
N HIS A 103 10.06 5.60 -6.10
CA HIS A 103 10.32 4.22 -6.52
C HIS A 103 10.00 3.24 -5.38
N GLU A 104 9.29 2.18 -5.73
CA GLU A 104 9.15 1.00 -4.89
C GLU A 104 10.36 0.11 -5.06
N PHE A 105 10.88 -0.45 -3.96
CA PHE A 105 12.09 -1.25 -3.99
C PHE A 105 11.81 -2.70 -3.67
N ARG A 106 12.26 -3.61 -4.54
CA ARG A 106 12.20 -5.06 -4.29
C ARG A 106 13.60 -5.64 -4.10
N ILE A 107 13.70 -6.59 -3.17
CA ILE A 107 14.93 -7.31 -2.85
C ILE A 107 14.88 -8.69 -3.48
N GLY A 108 15.71 -8.92 -4.49
CA GLY A 108 16.03 -10.26 -5.00
C GLY A 108 17.24 -10.84 -4.27
N TRP A 109 17.05 -11.90 -3.49
CA TRP A 109 18.11 -12.49 -2.68
C TRP A 109 18.96 -13.45 -3.49
N ASP A 110 20.27 -13.50 -3.22
CA ASP A 110 21.16 -14.45 -3.90
C ASP A 110 20.66 -15.90 -3.68
N PRO A 111 20.41 -16.70 -4.73
CA PRO A 111 19.97 -18.09 -4.57
C PRO A 111 21.00 -18.99 -3.86
N ALA A 112 22.27 -18.58 -3.74
CA ALA A 112 23.22 -19.23 -2.83
C ALA A 112 22.80 -19.15 -1.34
N THR A 113 21.86 -18.26 -1.00
CA THR A 113 21.30 -18.09 0.34
C THR A 113 20.00 -18.88 0.57
N PHE A 114 19.64 -19.79 -0.34
CA PHE A 114 18.43 -20.63 -0.25
C PHE A 114 18.24 -21.28 1.13
N GLY A 115 19.33 -21.77 1.73
CA GLY A 115 19.32 -22.54 2.97
C GLY A 115 19.95 -23.92 2.77
N ALA A 116 20.20 -24.61 3.87
CA ALA A 116 20.74 -25.98 3.84
C ALA A 116 19.69 -27.02 3.44
N ASP A 117 18.42 -26.76 3.81
CA ASP A 117 17.31 -27.69 3.66
C ASP A 117 16.17 -27.05 2.86
N ARG A 118 15.32 -27.90 2.26
CA ARG A 118 14.06 -27.45 1.66
C ARG A 118 13.08 -27.07 2.77
N PRO A 119 12.28 -26.02 2.61
CA PRO A 119 11.28 -25.65 3.61
C PRO A 119 10.15 -26.69 3.67
N PRO A 120 9.34 -26.67 4.75
CA PRO A 120 8.19 -27.56 4.90
C PRO A 120 7.25 -27.49 3.69
N HIS A 121 6.68 -28.59 3.24
CA HIS A 121 5.70 -28.57 2.12
C HIS A 121 6.19 -27.90 0.84
N TRP A 122 7.50 -27.87 0.60
CA TRP A 122 8.11 -27.26 -0.59
C TRP A 122 7.43 -27.70 -1.89
N ASP A 123 7.10 -28.98 -2.01
CA ASP A 123 6.50 -29.56 -3.21
C ASP A 123 5.03 -29.13 -3.45
N ALA A 124 4.40 -28.43 -2.49
CA ALA A 124 3.09 -27.79 -2.70
C ALA A 124 3.19 -26.48 -3.50
N LEU A 125 4.40 -25.94 -3.71
CA LEU A 125 4.60 -24.76 -4.55
C LEU A 125 4.63 -25.12 -6.03
N PRO A 126 4.12 -24.24 -6.92
CA PRO A 126 4.27 -24.40 -8.36
C PRO A 126 5.74 -24.59 -8.75
N GLU A 127 5.99 -25.45 -9.75
CA GLU A 127 7.33 -25.75 -10.22
C GLU A 127 8.10 -24.51 -10.66
N ALA A 128 7.46 -23.62 -11.41
CA ALA A 128 8.06 -22.35 -11.84
C ALA A 128 8.57 -21.51 -10.66
N LEU A 129 7.82 -21.44 -9.56
CA LEU A 129 8.24 -20.73 -8.35
C LEU A 129 9.38 -21.46 -7.62
N ARG A 130 9.35 -22.79 -7.55
CA ARG A 130 10.45 -23.58 -6.95
C ARG A 130 11.76 -23.39 -7.71
N VAL A 131 11.70 -23.38 -9.05
CA VAL A 131 12.85 -23.12 -9.92
C VAL A 131 13.35 -21.68 -9.73
N PHE A 132 12.45 -20.70 -9.74
CA PHE A 132 12.79 -19.30 -9.49
C PHE A 132 13.55 -19.14 -8.16
N LEU A 133 12.99 -19.69 -7.08
CA LEU A 133 13.54 -19.58 -5.74
C LEU A 133 14.90 -20.27 -5.56
N SER A 134 15.17 -21.33 -6.32
CA SER A 134 16.41 -22.10 -6.22
C SER A 134 17.51 -21.63 -7.17
N THR A 135 17.16 -20.91 -8.24
CA THR A 135 18.12 -20.61 -9.33
C THR A 135 18.24 -19.13 -9.67
N VAL A 136 17.19 -18.34 -9.43
CA VAL A 136 17.13 -16.92 -9.80
C VAL A 136 17.32 -16.04 -8.56
N HIS A 137 16.37 -16.08 -7.63
CA HIS A 137 16.41 -15.34 -6.36
C HIS A 137 15.88 -16.20 -5.22
N ALA A 138 16.64 -16.42 -4.14
CA ALA A 138 16.15 -17.10 -2.93
C ALA A 138 15.27 -16.20 -2.06
N GLY A 139 14.22 -15.67 -2.67
CA GLY A 139 13.28 -14.69 -2.13
C GLY A 139 13.24 -13.44 -3.03
N PHE A 140 12.04 -12.89 -3.21
CA PHE A 140 11.82 -11.64 -3.93
C PHE A 140 10.73 -10.85 -3.21
N THR A 141 11.11 -9.91 -2.35
CA THR A 141 10.19 -9.28 -1.40
C THR A 141 10.33 -7.77 -1.42
N ASP A 142 9.43 -7.08 -0.73
CA ASP A 142 9.65 -5.71 -0.32
C ASP A 142 10.80 -5.60 0.71
N LEU A 143 11.12 -4.39 1.15
CA LEU A 143 12.23 -4.06 2.06
C LEU A 143 12.13 -4.73 3.44
N ASP A 144 10.92 -5.11 3.85
CA ASP A 144 10.66 -5.82 5.11
C ASP A 144 11.07 -7.30 5.07
N GLY A 145 11.41 -7.83 3.89
CA GLY A 145 11.88 -9.19 3.69
C GLY A 145 10.78 -10.25 3.57
N ILE A 146 9.50 -9.87 3.52
CA ILE A 146 8.36 -10.83 3.52
C ILE A 146 7.15 -10.38 2.69
N SER A 147 6.99 -9.08 2.46
CA SER A 147 5.78 -8.55 1.80
C SER A 147 5.86 -8.59 0.29
N PHE A 148 4.69 -8.72 -0.32
CA PHE A 148 4.40 -8.57 -1.74
C PHE A 148 5.18 -9.49 -2.69
N GLY A 149 5.72 -10.59 -2.22
CA GLY A 149 6.40 -11.57 -3.07
C GLY A 149 6.95 -12.74 -2.26
N PRO A 150 7.63 -13.70 -2.92
CA PRO A 150 8.02 -14.93 -2.25
C PRO A 150 9.08 -14.66 -1.19
N THR A 151 8.77 -15.08 0.03
CA THR A 151 9.71 -15.06 1.15
C THR A 151 10.88 -15.98 0.86
N ARG A 152 12.00 -15.75 1.54
CA ARG A 152 13.20 -16.57 1.41
C ARG A 152 12.90 -18.01 1.85
N PRO A 153 13.34 -19.04 1.11
CA PRO A 153 13.10 -20.43 1.48
C PRO A 153 13.59 -20.79 2.90
N ARG A 154 14.74 -20.25 3.34
CA ARG A 154 15.25 -20.45 4.71
C ARG A 154 14.38 -19.84 5.83
N ASP A 155 13.51 -18.89 5.46
CA ASP A 155 12.62 -18.17 6.36
C ASP A 155 11.16 -18.63 6.21
N MET A 156 10.86 -19.48 5.23
CA MET A 156 9.55 -20.13 5.08
C MET A 156 9.35 -21.13 6.23
N ARG A 157 8.29 -20.90 7.00
CA ARG A 157 7.96 -21.66 8.21
C ARG A 157 6.48 -21.95 8.26
N THR A 158 6.14 -22.98 9.02
CA THR A 158 4.73 -23.31 9.26
C THR A 158 4.09 -22.29 10.21
N TYR A 159 2.78 -22.17 10.17
CA TYR A 159 2.04 -21.30 11.09
C TYR A 159 2.33 -21.64 12.55
N ARG A 160 2.54 -22.93 12.85
CA ARG A 160 2.93 -23.39 14.19
C ARG A 160 4.26 -22.84 14.64
N GLU A 161 5.26 -22.92 13.79
CA GLU A 161 6.60 -22.43 14.09
C GLU A 161 6.61 -20.90 14.27
N LEU A 162 5.74 -20.21 13.51
CA LEU A 162 5.54 -18.77 13.58
C LEU A 162 4.62 -18.33 14.73
N LYS A 163 3.98 -19.28 15.43
CA LYS A 163 2.99 -19.03 16.48
C LYS A 163 1.84 -18.13 16.02
N LEU A 164 1.42 -18.30 14.77
CA LEU A 164 0.23 -17.66 14.23
C LEU A 164 -1.03 -18.35 14.79
N ALA A 165 -2.19 -17.70 14.67
CA ALA A 165 -3.44 -18.27 15.15
C ALA A 165 -3.74 -19.59 14.42
N GLU A 166 -4.00 -20.66 15.18
CA GLU A 166 -4.35 -21.99 14.68
C GLU A 166 -5.69 -22.45 15.24
N PRO A 167 -6.49 -23.23 14.47
CA PRO A 167 -6.28 -23.63 13.08
C PRO A 167 -6.78 -22.60 12.05
N VAL A 168 -6.32 -22.72 10.79
CA VAL A 168 -6.87 -21.92 9.69
C VAL A 168 -8.15 -22.60 9.18
N ARG A 169 -9.29 -21.94 9.39
CA ARG A 169 -10.60 -22.51 9.06
C ARG A 169 -10.84 -22.53 7.53
N ASN A 170 -11.08 -23.71 6.95
CA ASN A 170 -11.50 -23.84 5.55
C ASN A 170 -13.03 -23.81 5.43
N TRP A 171 -13.57 -22.71 4.90
CA TRP A 171 -15.03 -22.51 4.79
C TRP A 171 -15.73 -23.49 3.84
N GLU A 172 -15.05 -24.00 2.81
CA GLU A 172 -15.69 -24.89 1.83
C GLU A 172 -15.63 -26.36 2.25
N ALA A 173 -14.51 -26.80 2.82
CA ALA A 173 -14.38 -28.16 3.33
C ALA A 173 -15.08 -28.35 4.69
N GLY A 174 -15.30 -27.27 5.43
CA GLY A 174 -15.77 -27.35 6.83
C GLY A 174 -14.74 -28.00 7.76
N GLU A 175 -13.49 -28.10 7.30
CA GLU A 175 -12.37 -28.72 8.00
C GLU A 175 -11.29 -27.68 8.29
N ASP A 176 -10.53 -27.92 9.36
CA ASP A 176 -9.48 -27.03 9.81
C ASP A 176 -8.14 -27.47 9.22
N ILE A 177 -7.44 -26.58 8.51
CA ILE A 177 -6.05 -26.84 8.10
C ILE A 177 -5.17 -26.64 9.33
N SER A 178 -4.46 -27.70 9.71
CA SER A 178 -3.52 -27.65 10.83
C SER A 178 -2.41 -26.65 10.55
N GLY A 179 -1.99 -25.84 11.54
CA GLY A 179 -0.92 -24.87 11.33
C GLY A 179 0.44 -25.49 11.01
N ASP A 180 0.66 -26.78 11.29
CA ASP A 180 1.83 -27.52 10.79
C ASP A 180 1.83 -27.72 9.28
N ARG A 181 0.65 -27.64 8.66
CA ARG A 181 0.41 -27.92 7.24
C ARG A 181 0.22 -26.66 6.42
N ALA A 182 0.17 -25.48 7.05
CA ALA A 182 0.16 -24.19 6.40
C ALA A 182 1.56 -23.55 6.48
N MET A 183 2.30 -23.54 5.36
CA MET A 183 3.59 -22.85 5.25
C MET A 183 3.37 -21.43 4.72
N LEU A 184 3.79 -20.42 5.47
CA LEU A 184 3.76 -19.03 5.02
C LEU A 184 4.74 -18.81 3.86
N ILE A 185 4.26 -18.22 2.76
CA ILE A 185 5.07 -17.96 1.56
C ILE A 185 5.21 -16.48 1.25
N ALA A 186 4.25 -15.64 1.63
CA ALA A 186 4.28 -14.19 1.45
C ALA A 186 3.30 -13.50 2.39
N LYS A 187 3.49 -12.20 2.60
CA LYS A 187 2.51 -11.31 3.20
C LYS A 187 2.03 -10.25 2.21
N GLY A 188 0.80 -9.80 2.37
CA GLY A 188 0.25 -8.66 1.64
C GLY A 188 -0.16 -7.54 2.59
N LEU A 189 -1.03 -6.66 2.11
CA LEU A 189 -1.58 -5.57 2.91
C LEU A 189 -2.41 -6.07 4.11
N GLY A 190 -2.42 -5.27 5.17
CA GLY A 190 -3.28 -5.49 6.33
C GLY A 190 -3.05 -6.85 7.00
N ASP A 191 -1.80 -7.29 7.16
CA ASP A 191 -1.47 -8.60 7.75
C ASP A 191 -2.05 -9.81 7.01
N THR A 192 -2.49 -9.65 5.76
CA THR A 192 -2.91 -10.79 4.93
C THR A 192 -1.74 -11.75 4.74
N CYS A 193 -2.02 -13.04 4.93
CA CYS A 193 -1.03 -14.09 4.82
C CYS A 193 -1.37 -15.03 3.67
N TYR A 194 -0.36 -15.32 2.86
CA TYR A 194 -0.43 -16.26 1.74
C TYR A 194 0.34 -17.50 2.14
N PHE A 195 -0.28 -18.66 2.05
CA PHE A 195 0.34 -19.92 2.46
C PHE A 195 0.14 -21.04 1.44
N ALA A 196 1.12 -21.94 1.41
CA ALA A 196 1.03 -23.18 0.67
C ALA A 196 0.75 -24.33 1.64
N SER A 197 -0.04 -25.31 1.19
CA SER A 197 -0.38 -26.48 1.98
C SER A 197 -0.63 -27.67 1.06
N PRO A 198 -0.19 -28.88 1.44
CA PRO A 198 -0.57 -30.12 0.75
C PRO A 198 -2.07 -30.47 0.89
N ASP A 199 -2.81 -29.75 1.75
CA ASP A 199 -4.26 -29.95 1.94
C ASP A 199 -5.10 -29.05 1.03
N LEU A 200 -4.46 -28.15 0.28
CA LEU A 200 -5.12 -27.31 -0.71
C LEU A 200 -5.19 -28.04 -2.07
N PRO A 201 -6.22 -27.76 -2.89
CA PRO A 201 -6.25 -28.25 -4.26
C PRO A 201 -5.01 -27.84 -5.07
N ASP A 202 -4.59 -28.68 -6.01
CA ASP A 202 -3.46 -28.39 -6.89
C ASP A 202 -3.65 -27.05 -7.62
N GLY A 203 -2.58 -26.25 -7.72
CA GLY A 203 -2.61 -24.95 -8.38
C GLY A 203 -3.30 -23.85 -7.59
N THR A 204 -3.63 -24.07 -6.30
CA THR A 204 -4.24 -23.05 -5.45
C THR A 204 -3.30 -22.54 -4.36
N VAL A 205 -3.64 -21.37 -3.83
CA VAL A 205 -2.96 -20.73 -2.69
C VAL A 205 -3.96 -20.46 -1.58
N GLY A 206 -3.53 -20.66 -0.33
CA GLY A 206 -4.28 -20.26 0.84
C GLY A 206 -4.14 -18.76 1.04
N TRP A 207 -5.27 -18.07 1.21
CA TRP A 207 -5.33 -16.65 1.53
C TRP A 207 -6.10 -16.49 2.82
N GLU A 208 -5.52 -15.82 3.82
CA GLU A 208 -6.20 -15.58 5.10
C GLU A 208 -5.96 -14.18 5.65
N TYR A 209 -6.97 -13.70 6.35
CA TYR A 209 -6.96 -12.44 7.10
C TYR A 209 -7.54 -12.70 8.48
N GLY A 210 -6.76 -12.40 9.52
CA GLY A 210 -7.20 -12.54 10.91
C GLY A 210 -7.51 -13.99 11.34
N GLY A 211 -6.81 -14.98 10.79
CA GLY A 211 -6.95 -16.40 11.15
C GLY A 211 -8.07 -17.14 10.42
N ASN A 212 -8.76 -16.49 9.47
CA ASN A 212 -9.81 -17.10 8.67
C ASN A 212 -9.35 -17.19 7.22
N MET A 213 -9.24 -18.41 6.68
CA MET A 213 -9.01 -18.58 5.24
C MET A 213 -10.23 -18.05 4.49
N GLU A 214 -10.03 -17.44 3.33
CA GLU A 214 -11.10 -17.41 2.34
C GLU A 214 -11.15 -18.72 1.56
N ARG A 215 -11.91 -18.76 0.47
CA ARG A 215 -11.82 -19.87 -0.48
C ARG A 215 -10.40 -19.92 -1.05
N PRO A 216 -9.81 -21.11 -1.23
CA PRO A 216 -8.54 -21.25 -1.94
C PRO A 216 -8.64 -20.53 -3.28
N ARG A 217 -7.63 -19.70 -3.57
CA ARG A 217 -7.60 -18.89 -4.79
C ARG A 217 -6.64 -19.53 -5.79
N ASP A 218 -6.81 -19.21 -7.07
CA ASP A 218 -5.85 -19.60 -8.10
C ASP A 218 -4.45 -19.05 -7.73
N PHE A 219 -3.44 -19.92 -7.69
CA PHE A 219 -2.11 -19.52 -7.23
C PHE A 219 -1.52 -18.46 -8.15
N ALA A 220 -1.51 -18.71 -9.46
CA ALA A 220 -0.83 -17.87 -10.43
C ALA A 220 -1.42 -16.46 -10.42
N GLN A 221 -2.73 -16.34 -10.62
CA GLN A 221 -3.43 -15.05 -10.62
C GLN A 221 -3.22 -14.30 -9.30
N THR A 222 -3.44 -14.97 -8.17
CA THR A 222 -3.37 -14.33 -6.84
C THR A 222 -1.96 -13.84 -6.53
N PHE A 223 -0.95 -14.62 -6.91
CA PHE A 223 0.45 -14.28 -6.65
C PHE A 223 0.94 -13.18 -7.61
N ASP A 224 0.51 -13.23 -8.87
CA ASP A 224 0.77 -12.16 -9.85
C ASP A 224 0.18 -10.82 -9.38
N ASP A 225 -1.08 -10.84 -8.93
CA ASP A 225 -1.78 -9.67 -8.38
C ASP A 225 -1.05 -9.10 -7.16
N LEU A 226 -0.58 -9.98 -6.25
CA LEU A 226 0.19 -9.58 -5.08
C LEU A 226 1.51 -8.89 -5.48
N MET A 227 2.26 -9.48 -6.41
CA MET A 227 3.54 -8.90 -6.85
C MET A 227 3.36 -7.63 -7.66
N SER A 228 2.28 -7.56 -8.42
CA SER A 228 1.89 -6.42 -9.26
C SER A 228 1.18 -5.28 -8.52
N TYR A 229 0.95 -5.44 -7.21
CA TYR A 229 0.10 -4.54 -6.45
C TYR A 229 0.57 -3.07 -6.51
N GLY A 230 -0.36 -2.19 -6.89
CA GLY A 230 -0.14 -0.75 -6.95
C GLY A 230 0.72 -0.25 -8.12
N PHE A 231 1.02 -1.11 -9.11
CA PHE A 231 1.62 -0.67 -10.37
C PHE A 231 0.53 -0.45 -11.43
N GLU A 232 0.50 0.73 -12.03
CA GLU A 232 -0.35 1.02 -13.19
C GLU A 232 0.49 0.88 -14.46
N LEU A 233 0.06 0.00 -15.36
CA LEU A 233 0.72 -0.21 -16.64
C LEU A 233 0.08 0.69 -17.70
N GLU A 234 0.87 1.15 -18.67
CA GLU A 234 0.33 1.94 -19.79
C GLU A 234 -0.69 1.12 -20.58
N ARG A 235 -0.45 -0.20 -20.69
CA ARG A 235 -1.38 -1.15 -21.34
C ARG A 235 -2.72 -1.32 -20.62
N ASP A 236 -2.80 -0.97 -19.34
CA ASP A 236 -4.03 -1.06 -18.55
C ASP A 236 -4.91 0.19 -18.75
N HIS A 237 -4.37 1.25 -19.37
CA HIS A 237 -5.15 2.43 -19.69
C HIS A 237 -6.06 2.12 -20.89
N PRO A 238 -7.38 2.39 -20.80
CA PRO A 238 -8.22 2.33 -21.97
C PRO A 238 -7.65 3.28 -23.04
N PRO A 239 -7.68 2.90 -24.33
CA PRO A 239 -7.17 3.76 -25.39
C PRO A 239 -7.83 5.14 -25.27
N GLU A 240 -7.00 6.17 -25.24
CA GLU A 240 -7.44 7.56 -25.15
C GLU A 240 -8.46 7.78 -26.29
N PRO A 241 -9.74 8.10 -25.98
CA PRO A 241 -10.73 8.28 -27.03
C PRO A 241 -10.31 9.47 -27.88
N ASP A 242 -10.27 9.29 -29.20
CA ASP A 242 -10.08 10.39 -30.16
C ASP A 242 -10.98 11.56 -29.75
N ALA A 243 -10.38 12.73 -29.56
CA ALA A 243 -11.06 13.92 -29.02
C ALA A 243 -12.45 14.12 -29.65
N PRO A 244 -13.55 14.11 -28.86
CA PRO A 244 -14.87 14.34 -29.40
C PRO A 244 -14.98 15.78 -29.91
N ALA A 245 -15.45 15.94 -31.14
CA ALA A 245 -15.60 17.24 -31.80
C ALA A 245 -16.73 18.11 -31.23
N GLU A 246 -17.57 17.64 -30.30
CA GLU A 246 -18.64 18.44 -29.67
C GLU A 246 -18.91 17.99 -28.22
N PRO A 247 -19.27 18.91 -27.31
CA PRO A 247 -19.60 18.56 -25.92
C PRO A 247 -20.94 17.79 -25.84
N PRO A 248 -21.04 16.71 -25.04
CA PRO A 248 -22.27 15.95 -24.91
C PRO A 248 -23.34 16.72 -24.09
N THR A 249 -24.58 16.60 -24.54
CA THR A 249 -25.80 17.09 -23.86
C THR A 249 -26.17 16.22 -22.66
N SER A 250 -26.78 16.87 -21.66
CA SER A 250 -26.98 16.44 -20.26
C SER A 250 -27.83 15.18 -19.97
N ASP A 251 -27.99 14.22 -20.88
CA ASP A 251 -28.96 13.12 -20.73
C ASP A 251 -28.39 11.69 -20.75
N GLU A 252 -27.07 11.50 -20.62
CA GLU A 252 -26.48 10.15 -20.51
C GLU A 252 -25.52 10.04 -19.32
N LEU A 253 -26.05 9.78 -18.13
CA LEU A 253 -25.28 9.35 -16.95
C LEU A 253 -25.82 8.00 -16.46
N LEU A 254 -25.11 6.94 -16.82
CA LEU A 254 -25.21 5.60 -16.25
C LEU A 254 -24.10 5.39 -15.19
N PRO A 255 -24.27 4.43 -14.25
CA PRO A 255 -23.59 4.46 -12.96
C PRO A 255 -22.10 4.16 -13.07
N ILE A 256 -21.31 4.97 -12.36
CA ILE A 256 -19.86 4.82 -12.21
C ILE A 256 -19.60 3.65 -11.25
N GLU A 257 -19.09 2.54 -11.79
CA GLU A 257 -18.44 1.49 -11.02
C GLU A 257 -17.21 2.05 -10.29
N SER A 258 -17.00 1.56 -9.07
CA SER A 258 -16.10 2.09 -8.06
C SER A 258 -14.70 2.46 -8.57
N MET A 259 -14.38 3.76 -8.46
CA MET A 259 -13.06 4.31 -8.74
C MET A 259 -11.97 3.76 -7.79
N PRO A 260 -10.73 3.58 -8.26
CA PRO A 260 -9.58 3.28 -7.40
C PRO A 260 -9.30 4.44 -6.43
N ARG A 261 -8.96 4.12 -5.18
CA ARG A 261 -8.65 5.10 -4.13
C ARG A 261 -7.33 5.81 -4.45
N VAL A 262 -7.43 7.05 -4.92
CA VAL A 262 -6.30 7.94 -5.20
C VAL A 262 -5.58 8.28 -3.89
N ALA A 263 -4.24 8.15 -3.86
CA ALA A 263 -3.41 8.53 -2.71
C ALA A 263 -3.61 10.01 -2.35
N ARG A 264 -3.85 10.28 -1.07
CA ARG A 264 -4.16 11.62 -0.58
C ARG A 264 -2.87 12.38 -0.28
N ALA A 265 -2.79 13.66 -0.65
CA ALA A 265 -1.67 14.51 -0.27
C ALA A 265 -1.58 14.64 1.26
N VAL A 266 -0.50 14.12 1.86
CA VAL A 266 -0.24 14.20 3.29
C VAL A 266 0.50 15.49 3.62
N ALA A 267 -0.16 16.38 4.34
CA ALA A 267 0.46 17.59 4.88
C ALA A 267 0.88 17.36 6.33
N TRP A 268 2.09 17.79 6.65
CA TRP A 268 2.62 17.77 8.01
C TRP A 268 3.45 19.03 8.26
N THR A 269 3.52 19.44 9.53
CA THR A 269 4.26 20.63 9.94
C THR A 269 5.00 20.33 11.24
N ARG A 270 6.26 20.76 11.32
CA ARG A 270 7.09 20.64 12.55
C ARG A 270 6.65 21.57 13.67
N GLU A 271 5.87 22.59 13.34
CA GLU A 271 5.44 23.63 14.28
C GLU A 271 4.11 23.28 14.94
N LEU A 272 3.33 22.38 14.33
CA LEU A 272 2.08 21.89 14.89
C LEU A 272 2.39 20.88 15.99
N THR A 273 1.85 21.15 17.19
CA THR A 273 1.85 20.21 18.32
C THR A 273 0.46 19.61 18.48
N GLU A 274 0.34 18.51 19.23
CA GLU A 274 -0.96 17.91 19.55
C GLU A 274 -1.93 18.90 20.22
N ASP A 275 -1.43 19.70 21.17
CA ASP A 275 -2.26 20.69 21.87
C ASP A 275 -2.69 21.83 20.94
N ALA A 276 -1.81 22.27 20.03
CA ALA A 276 -2.16 23.26 19.01
C ALA A 276 -3.16 22.69 17.99
N ALA A 277 -3.05 21.41 17.63
CA ALA A 277 -4.02 20.72 16.78
C ALA A 277 -5.40 20.64 17.44
N ARG A 278 -5.45 20.29 18.74
CA ARG A 278 -6.70 20.30 19.53
C ARG A 278 -7.33 21.69 19.60
N GLU A 279 -6.53 22.71 19.94
CA GLU A 279 -7.01 24.09 20.03
C GLU A 279 -7.58 24.54 18.69
N ARG A 280 -6.86 24.30 17.59
CA ARG A 280 -7.32 24.67 16.26
C ARG A 280 -8.58 23.91 15.83
N THR A 281 -8.70 22.62 16.14
CA THR A 281 -9.93 21.86 15.88
C THR A 281 -11.12 22.47 16.64
N ARG A 282 -10.94 22.88 17.90
CA ARG A 282 -12.00 23.56 18.67
C ARG A 282 -12.39 24.89 18.03
N ASP A 283 -11.42 25.67 17.57
CA ASP A 283 -11.68 26.93 16.88
C ASP A 283 -12.47 26.72 15.58
N LEU A 284 -12.08 25.75 14.74
CA LEU A 284 -12.77 25.43 13.49
C LEU A 284 -14.23 25.00 13.74
N VAL A 285 -14.46 24.21 14.78
CA VAL A 285 -15.81 23.79 15.18
C VAL A 285 -16.60 24.98 15.74
N ALA A 286 -16.00 25.84 16.54
CA ALA A 286 -16.64 27.03 17.07
C ALA A 286 -17.02 28.03 15.96
N GLU A 287 -16.12 28.27 15.00
CA GLU A 287 -16.37 29.09 13.80
C GLU A 287 -17.55 28.54 12.99
N LEU A 288 -17.61 27.21 12.80
CA LEU A 288 -18.72 26.57 12.11
C LEU A 288 -20.04 26.77 12.88
N LEU A 289 -20.04 26.58 14.20
CA LEU A 289 -21.24 26.75 15.02
C LEU A 289 -21.73 28.20 15.04
N ASP A 290 -20.81 29.17 15.12
CA ASP A 290 -21.15 30.58 15.03
C ASP A 290 -21.79 30.92 13.68
N ALA A 291 -21.22 30.41 12.58
CA ALA A 291 -21.79 30.57 11.24
C ALA A 291 -23.17 29.91 11.07
N LEU A 292 -23.46 28.85 11.84
CA LEU A 292 -24.78 28.21 11.94
C LEU A 292 -25.69 28.89 12.98
N GLY A 293 -25.30 30.05 13.51
CA GLY A 293 -26.09 30.84 14.46
C GLY A 293 -26.19 30.23 15.86
N GLY A 294 -25.28 29.31 16.21
CA GLY A 294 -25.23 28.63 17.51
C GLY A 294 -26.40 27.69 17.81
N GLN A 295 -27.21 27.35 16.80
CA GLN A 295 -28.45 26.61 17.01
C GLN A 295 -28.25 25.09 16.98
N VAL A 296 -27.22 24.62 16.27
CA VAL A 296 -26.85 23.20 16.17
C VAL A 296 -26.03 22.81 17.39
N ARG A 297 -26.41 21.73 18.08
CA ARG A 297 -25.64 21.17 19.19
C ARG A 297 -24.63 20.16 18.66
N ILE A 298 -23.51 20.01 19.35
CA ILE A 298 -22.50 19.03 19.00
C ILE A 298 -22.30 18.04 20.14
N HIS A 299 -22.14 16.77 19.78
CA HIS A 299 -21.83 15.70 20.71
C HIS A 299 -20.60 14.93 20.23
N PRO A 300 -19.53 14.83 21.03
CA PRO A 300 -18.35 14.05 20.65
C PRO A 300 -18.69 12.56 20.48
N GLN A 301 -18.12 11.92 19.45
CA GLN A 301 -18.28 10.49 19.19
C GLN A 301 -17.02 9.71 19.58
N GLY A 302 -16.95 9.27 20.84
CA GLY A 302 -15.85 8.48 21.41
C GLY A 302 -14.91 9.30 22.31
N GLY A 303 -14.33 8.69 23.34
CA GLY A 303 -13.52 9.42 24.33
C GLY A 303 -14.30 10.49 25.10
N LEU A 304 -13.60 11.36 25.83
CA LEU A 304 -14.23 12.51 26.51
C LEU A 304 -14.55 13.66 25.54
N ASP A 305 -13.77 13.79 24.46
CA ASP A 305 -13.84 14.93 23.52
C ASP A 305 -14.03 14.54 22.04
N GLY A 306 -14.26 13.26 21.71
CA GLY A 306 -14.45 12.81 20.33
C GLY A 306 -13.14 12.50 19.61
N GLU A 307 -12.02 12.54 20.34
CA GLU A 307 -10.66 12.55 19.80
C GLU A 307 -10.06 11.14 19.66
N LEU A 308 -9.36 10.93 18.55
CA LEU A 308 -8.57 9.75 18.26
C LEU A 308 -7.24 10.18 17.64
N LEU A 309 -6.12 9.71 18.22
CA LEU A 309 -4.83 9.83 17.58
C LEU A 309 -4.67 8.68 16.59
N LEU A 310 -4.40 9.04 15.34
CA LEU A 310 -4.18 8.09 14.26
C LEU A 310 -2.74 8.19 13.78
N PRO A 311 -2.17 7.08 13.29
CA PRO A 311 -0.96 7.15 12.48
C PRO A 311 -1.18 8.14 11.33
N LEU A 312 -0.15 8.93 11.01
CA LEU A 312 -0.19 9.75 9.82
C LEU A 312 -0.10 8.82 8.61
N ASP A 313 -1.15 8.70 7.82
CA ASP A 313 -1.17 7.88 6.61
C ASP A 313 -1.79 8.62 5.42
N ASP A 314 -1.48 8.18 4.20
CA ASP A 314 -1.96 8.76 2.94
C ASP A 314 -3.28 8.16 2.42
N ASP A 315 -4.00 7.42 3.25
CA ASP A 315 -5.18 6.61 2.91
C ASP A 315 -4.92 5.54 1.80
N ALA A 316 -3.70 5.48 1.24
CA ALA A 316 -3.19 4.47 0.30
C ALA A 316 -2.33 3.39 0.99
N GLY A 317 -2.18 3.50 2.32
CA GLY A 317 -1.55 2.51 3.18
C GLY A 317 -0.12 2.83 3.62
N THR A 318 0.42 3.99 3.22
CA THR A 318 1.75 4.44 3.67
C THR A 318 1.61 5.16 5.01
N VAL A 319 2.24 4.63 6.06
CA VAL A 319 2.28 5.27 7.39
C VAL A 319 3.59 6.04 7.56
N TYR A 320 3.49 7.34 7.83
CA TYR A 320 4.60 8.25 8.04
C TYR A 320 4.97 8.35 9.52
N MET A 321 6.20 8.79 9.80
CA MET A 321 6.59 9.20 11.13
C MET A 321 5.83 10.47 11.54
N GLY A 322 4.77 10.29 12.32
CA GLY A 322 3.91 11.35 12.82
C GLY A 322 2.56 10.79 13.24
N GLU A 323 1.81 11.60 13.97
CA GLU A 323 0.43 11.32 14.32
C GLU A 323 -0.45 12.41 13.71
N ARG A 324 -1.71 12.08 13.46
CA ARG A 324 -2.77 13.04 13.15
C ARG A 324 -3.86 12.93 14.21
N LEU A 325 -4.47 14.07 14.54
CA LEU A 325 -5.61 14.12 15.43
C LEU A 325 -6.87 14.06 14.59
N GLU A 326 -7.70 13.05 14.82
CA GLU A 326 -9.04 12.98 14.29
C GLU A 326 -10.05 13.27 15.41
N THR A 327 -11.01 14.14 15.15
CA THR A 327 -12.10 14.43 16.07
C THR A 327 -13.45 14.26 15.39
N ARG A 328 -14.33 13.46 16.00
CA ARG A 328 -15.66 13.14 15.46
C ARG A 328 -16.76 13.74 16.31
N TYR A 329 -17.70 14.41 15.66
CA TYR A 329 -18.87 15.03 16.26
C TYR A 329 -20.16 14.56 15.59
N LEU A 330 -21.20 14.36 16.39
CA LEU A 330 -22.59 14.33 15.95
C LEU A 330 -23.14 15.75 16.03
N LEU A 331 -23.68 16.25 14.91
CA LEU A 331 -24.38 17.52 14.85
C LEU A 331 -25.88 17.24 15.05
N ASP A 332 -26.48 17.88 16.05
CA ASP A 332 -27.89 17.75 16.41
C ASP A 332 -28.61 19.09 16.15
N PRO A 333 -29.31 19.20 15.00
CA PRO A 333 -30.12 20.37 14.69
C PRO A 333 -31.21 20.66 15.73
N PRO A 334 -31.55 21.94 15.95
CA PRO A 334 -32.67 22.31 16.81
C PRO A 334 -33.99 21.82 16.19
N PRO A 335 -34.90 21.18 16.95
CA PRO A 335 -36.24 20.91 16.45
C PRO A 335 -36.98 22.21 16.07
N PRO A 336 -37.75 22.27 14.96
CA PRO A 336 -38.17 21.16 14.10
C PRO A 336 -37.27 20.94 12.87
N ASP A 337 -36.09 21.54 12.82
CA ASP A 337 -35.24 21.50 11.65
C ASP A 337 -34.73 20.08 11.39
N ARG A 338 -34.76 19.69 10.12
CA ARG A 338 -34.28 18.37 9.69
C ARG A 338 -32.79 18.45 9.36
N ALA A 339 -32.05 17.40 9.70
CA ALA A 339 -30.63 17.27 9.43
C ALA A 339 -30.28 17.44 7.93
N GLU A 340 -31.18 17.05 7.03
CA GLU A 340 -31.02 17.17 5.57
C GLU A 340 -30.84 18.61 5.05
N ILE A 341 -31.25 19.63 5.82
CA ILE A 341 -31.19 21.04 5.41
C ILE A 341 -29.80 21.64 5.64
N TYR A 342 -28.99 21.06 6.54
CA TYR A 342 -27.73 21.63 6.99
C TYR A 342 -26.53 21.39 6.06
N PRO A 343 -26.38 20.25 5.34
CA PRO A 343 -25.25 20.04 4.46
C PRO A 343 -25.03 21.17 3.43
N PRO A 344 -26.05 21.67 2.70
CA PRO A 344 -25.87 22.81 1.80
C PRO A 344 -25.49 24.12 2.51
N VAL A 345 -25.92 24.31 3.75
CA VAL A 345 -25.60 25.51 4.55
C VAL A 345 -24.15 25.46 5.01
N ILE A 346 -23.70 24.30 5.51
CA ILE A 346 -22.34 24.06 5.98
C ILE A 346 -21.34 24.19 4.82
N VAL A 347 -21.65 23.60 3.66
CA VAL A 347 -20.83 23.72 2.44
C VAL A 347 -20.65 25.19 2.03
N ARG A 348 -21.74 25.97 2.00
CA ARG A 348 -21.66 27.42 1.68
C ARG A 348 -20.84 28.21 2.70
N THR A 349 -20.86 27.81 3.97
CA THR A 349 -20.01 28.43 4.99
C THR A 349 -18.54 28.15 4.70
N TRP A 350 -18.18 26.91 4.35
CA TRP A 350 -16.82 26.55 3.99
C TRP A 350 -16.33 27.29 2.73
N GLU A 351 -17.17 27.37 1.69
CA GLU A 351 -16.87 28.14 0.47
C GLU A 351 -16.64 29.64 0.76
N ARG A 352 -17.43 30.25 1.64
CA ARG A 352 -17.26 31.66 2.04
C ARG A 352 -15.97 31.91 2.81
N ASN A 353 -15.48 30.90 3.54
CA ASN A 353 -14.19 30.95 4.20
C ASN A 353 -13.01 30.72 3.23
N GLY A 354 -13.29 30.53 1.93
CA GLY A 354 -12.29 30.33 0.89
C GLY A 354 -11.63 28.95 0.94
N TRP A 355 -12.31 27.96 1.52
CA TRP A 355 -11.80 26.59 1.61
C TRP A 355 -12.04 25.84 0.30
N ASP A 356 -11.19 24.85 0.02
CA ASP A 356 -11.40 23.95 -1.11
C ASP A 356 -12.45 22.92 -0.72
N VAL A 357 -13.59 22.88 -1.43
CA VAL A 357 -14.76 22.08 -1.06
C VAL A 357 -15.15 21.13 -2.18
N THR A 358 -15.29 19.85 -1.85
CA THR A 358 -15.84 18.82 -2.73
C THR A 358 -17.14 18.29 -2.14
N LEU A 359 -18.21 18.26 -2.95
CA LEU A 359 -19.52 17.75 -2.54
C LEU A 359 -19.87 16.54 -3.40
N SER A 360 -20.22 15.42 -2.75
CA SER A 360 -20.74 14.21 -3.37
C SER A 360 -22.11 13.86 -2.77
N THR A 361 -23.00 13.38 -3.62
CA THR A 361 -24.33 12.89 -3.22
C THR A 361 -24.51 11.49 -3.80
N ASP A 362 -24.72 10.50 -2.94
CA ASP A 362 -24.98 9.11 -3.31
C ASP A 362 -26.38 8.68 -2.78
N PRO A 363 -26.90 7.51 -3.18
CA PRO A 363 -28.18 7.01 -2.66
C PRO A 363 -28.19 6.79 -1.14
N ASP A 364 -27.02 6.67 -0.52
CA ASP A 364 -26.84 6.42 0.91
C ASP A 364 -26.76 7.73 1.72
N GLY A 365 -26.60 8.89 1.09
CA GLY A 365 -26.63 10.21 1.72
C GLY A 365 -25.76 11.29 1.07
N ILE A 366 -25.44 12.33 1.86
CA ILE A 366 -24.61 13.47 1.42
C ILE A 366 -23.24 13.39 2.10
N VAL A 367 -22.17 13.52 1.31
CA VAL A 367 -20.79 13.63 1.82
C VAL A 367 -20.17 14.91 1.28
N ALA A 368 -19.77 15.80 2.17
CA ALA A 368 -19.02 17.00 1.81
C ALA A 368 -17.64 16.97 2.46
N GLN A 369 -16.61 17.32 1.71
CA GLN A 369 -15.23 17.42 2.17
C GLN A 369 -14.75 18.84 1.97
N ALA A 370 -14.03 19.38 2.95
CA ALA A 370 -13.36 20.67 2.83
C ALA A 370 -11.93 20.58 3.35
N ARG A 371 -11.05 21.41 2.77
CA ARG A 371 -9.67 21.59 3.25
C ARG A 371 -9.41 23.06 3.56
N THR A 372 -8.90 23.32 4.76
CA THR A 372 -8.50 24.65 5.20
C THR A 372 -7.11 25.03 4.65
N PRO A 373 -6.73 26.33 4.64
CA PRO A 373 -5.39 26.75 4.20
C PRO A 373 -4.24 26.17 5.04
N ASP A 374 -4.49 25.89 6.31
CA ASP A 374 -3.61 25.20 7.25
C ASP A 374 -3.72 23.67 7.19
N TRP A 375 -4.34 23.13 6.14
CA TRP A 375 -4.42 21.70 5.81
C TRP A 375 -5.25 20.83 6.77
N PHE A 376 -6.14 21.43 7.57
CA PHE A 376 -7.16 20.64 8.27
C PHE A 376 -8.21 20.17 7.28
N GLU A 377 -8.69 18.96 7.49
CA GLU A 377 -9.60 18.29 6.58
C GLU A 377 -10.91 18.01 7.32
N LEU A 378 -12.00 18.55 6.78
CA LEU A 378 -13.32 18.41 7.37
C LEU A 378 -14.15 17.52 6.46
N THR A 379 -14.75 16.48 7.03
CA THR A 379 -15.71 15.62 6.33
C THR A 379 -17.05 15.71 7.04
N LEU A 380 -18.06 16.19 6.32
CA LEU A 380 -19.45 16.17 6.72
C LEU A 380 -20.13 14.98 6.06
N THR A 381 -20.86 14.20 6.84
CA THR A 381 -21.63 13.05 6.35
C THR A 381 -23.05 13.12 6.89
N HIS A 382 -24.04 13.07 6.01
CA HIS A 382 -25.45 12.95 6.34
C HIS A 382 -25.95 11.60 5.84
N ARG A 383 -26.15 10.63 6.75
CA ARG A 383 -26.70 9.30 6.47
C ARG A 383 -27.65 8.89 7.60
N ASP A 384 -28.73 8.20 7.27
CA ASP A 384 -29.73 7.70 8.23
C ASP A 384 -30.24 8.78 9.22
N ASP A 385 -30.58 9.97 8.72
CA ASP A 385 -30.99 11.15 9.50
C ASP A 385 -29.95 11.67 10.53
N ALA A 386 -28.72 11.15 10.50
CA ALA A 386 -27.63 11.59 11.37
C ALA A 386 -26.64 12.46 10.60
N LEU A 387 -26.37 13.66 11.14
CA LEU A 387 -25.36 14.56 10.62
C LEU A 387 -24.07 14.42 11.43
N ARG A 388 -22.98 14.03 10.77
CA ARG A 388 -21.67 13.78 11.41
C ARG A 388 -20.62 14.69 10.81
N LEU A 389 -19.79 15.27 11.66
CA LEU A 389 -18.64 16.06 11.30
C LEU A 389 -17.38 15.36 11.80
N THR A 390 -16.43 15.14 10.91
CA THR A 390 -15.10 14.66 11.24
C THR A 390 -14.10 15.75 10.88
N VAL A 391 -13.20 16.08 11.80
CA VAL A 391 -12.10 17.02 11.58
C VAL A 391 -10.79 16.26 11.76
N ILE A 392 -9.93 16.29 10.76
CA ILE A 392 -8.62 15.63 10.75
C ILE A 392 -7.55 16.72 10.67
N SER A 393 -6.59 16.70 11.60
CA SER A 393 -5.46 17.62 11.58
C SER A 393 -4.40 17.19 10.56
N PRO A 394 -3.53 18.12 10.13
CA PRO A 394 -2.25 17.76 9.53
C PRO A 394 -1.43 16.88 10.47
N GLY A 395 -0.43 16.20 9.91
CA GLY A 395 0.53 15.43 10.68
C GLY A 395 1.40 16.29 11.60
N PHE A 396 1.61 15.82 12.82
CA PHE A 396 2.54 16.40 13.79
C PHE A 396 3.44 15.33 14.44
N LEU A 397 4.58 15.78 14.97
CA LEU A 397 5.51 14.93 15.71
C LEU A 397 5.34 15.17 17.21
N ARG A 398 5.18 14.10 17.99
CA ARG A 398 5.26 14.20 19.45
C ARG A 398 6.72 14.40 19.88
N PRO A 399 7.03 15.37 20.76
CA PRO A 399 8.31 15.38 21.44
C PRO A 399 8.42 14.13 22.32
N LEU A 400 9.54 13.42 22.19
CA LEU A 400 9.89 12.21 22.96
C LEU A 400 10.01 12.48 24.47
#